data_AF-A0A950EGP6-F1
#
_entry.id   AF-A0A950EGP6-F1
#
_cell.length_a   1.000
_cell.length_b   1.000
_cell.length_c   1.000
_cell.angle_alpha   90.00
_cell.angle_beta   90.00
_cell.angle_gamma   90.00
#
_symmetry.space_group_name_H-M   'P 1'
#
loop_
_entity.id
_entity.type
_entity.pdbx_description
1 polymer ?
#
loop_
_entity_poly.entity_id
_entity_poly.type
_entity_poly.pdbx_seq_one_letter_code
_entity_poly.pdbx_strand_id
1 'polypeptide(L)'
;MKRLSLAIAALAAMVLLLQHSSAQQPRRGGWPPNPLLRVFDTDGDGRLSSREIDDASTKLRTLDANHDGKVTADELHRPAGGPRWPEAAGQVDLQKPPLPKDEGEKKILDALEEERSGPRYANVSPSDGRLLRQLTEAVGAKRVVEIGTSTGESGIWF
;
A
#
# COMPACT_ATOMS: atom_id res chain seq x y z
N MET A 1 -41.81 -58.86 11.29
CA MET A 1 -41.62 -58.45 9.88
C MET A 1 -40.57 -57.34 9.86
N LYS A 2 -39.31 -57.62 9.48
CA LYS A 2 -38.62 -57.06 8.27
C LYS A 2 -39.17 -55.65 7.91
N ARG A 3 -38.40 -54.55 7.89
CA ARG A 3 -37.35 -54.21 6.89
C ARG A 3 -36.59 -52.93 7.30
N LEU A 4 -35.29 -52.91 6.97
CA LEU A 4 -34.37 -51.82 6.59
C LEU A 4 -34.84 -50.35 6.71
N SER A 5 -33.92 -49.47 7.14
CA SER A 5 -33.38 -48.39 6.28
C SER A 5 -32.14 -47.75 6.91
N LEU A 6 -30.97 -48.16 6.40
CA LEU A 6 -29.74 -47.37 6.37
C LEU A 6 -30.06 -46.04 5.68
N ALA A 7 -30.12 -44.93 6.41
CA ALA A 7 -30.26 -43.62 5.78
C ALA A 7 -29.61 -42.47 6.57
N ILE A 8 -28.74 -42.76 7.54
CA ILE A 8 -28.03 -41.71 8.28
C ILE A 8 -26.58 -41.53 7.79
N ALA A 9 -26.03 -42.52 7.06
CA ALA A 9 -24.67 -42.41 6.49
C ALA A 9 -24.58 -41.55 5.22
N ALA A 10 -25.70 -41.07 4.65
CA ALA A 10 -25.67 -40.24 3.44
C ALA A 10 -25.75 -38.73 3.73
N LEU A 11 -26.19 -38.30 4.92
CA LEU A 11 -26.30 -36.87 5.24
C LEU A 11 -24.96 -36.25 5.64
N ALA A 12 -24.01 -37.06 6.11
CA ALA A 12 -22.67 -36.59 6.46
C ALA A 12 -21.77 -36.31 5.24
N ALA A 13 -22.08 -36.87 4.08
CA ALA A 13 -21.32 -36.65 2.84
C ALA A 13 -21.77 -35.40 2.06
N MET A 14 -22.98 -34.87 2.31
CA MET A 14 -23.52 -33.70 1.59
C MET A 14 -23.20 -32.36 2.27
N VAL A 15 -22.60 -32.37 3.45
CA VAL A 15 -22.10 -31.16 4.11
C VAL A 15 -20.61 -30.90 3.78
N LEU A 16 -19.91 -31.88 3.22
CA LEU A 16 -18.48 -31.76 2.91
C LEU A 16 -18.15 -31.16 1.52
N LEU A 17 -19.15 -30.77 0.73
CA LEU A 17 -18.94 -30.20 -0.61
C LEU A 17 -19.35 -28.72 -0.78
N LEU A 18 -19.69 -28.03 0.31
CA LEU A 18 -20.08 -26.61 0.28
C LEU A 18 -19.00 -25.65 0.78
N GLN A 19 -17.77 -26.14 1.01
CA GLN A 19 -16.63 -25.28 1.35
C GLN A 19 -15.92 -24.67 0.13
N HIS A 20 -16.46 -24.80 -1.09
CA HIS A 20 -16.11 -23.86 -2.15
C HIS A 20 -16.82 -22.53 -1.89
N SER A 21 -16.41 -21.88 -0.79
CA SER A 21 -16.43 -20.43 -0.71
C SER A 21 -15.74 -19.98 -1.99
N SER A 22 -16.52 -19.37 -2.86
CA SER A 22 -16.01 -18.58 -3.96
C SER A 22 -15.26 -17.44 -3.28
N ALA A 23 -13.99 -17.71 -2.94
CA ALA A 23 -13.01 -16.69 -2.74
C ALA A 23 -12.96 -15.94 -4.06
N GLN A 24 -13.81 -14.93 -4.17
CA GLN A 24 -13.62 -13.84 -5.11
C GLN A 24 -12.16 -13.47 -4.97
N GLN A 25 -11.35 -13.84 -5.96
CA GLN A 25 -9.97 -13.38 -6.01
C GLN A 25 -10.01 -11.88 -5.73
N PRO A 26 -9.34 -11.39 -4.67
CA PRO A 26 -9.30 -9.97 -4.43
C PRO A 26 -8.76 -9.39 -5.72
N ARG A 27 -9.56 -8.51 -6.34
CA ARG A 27 -9.16 -7.75 -7.50
C ARG A 27 -7.83 -7.15 -7.09
N ARG A 28 -6.71 -7.64 -7.63
CA ARG A 28 -5.42 -6.98 -7.59
C ARG A 28 -5.57 -5.71 -8.43
N GLY A 29 -6.34 -4.76 -7.92
CA GLY A 29 -6.30 -3.38 -8.34
C GLY A 29 -4.96 -2.89 -7.87
N GLY A 30 -3.99 -2.82 -8.78
CA GLY A 30 -2.76 -2.11 -8.53
C GLY A 30 -3.16 -0.71 -8.08
N TRP A 31 -2.89 -0.38 -6.82
CA TRP A 31 -3.09 0.98 -6.34
C TRP A 31 -2.24 1.88 -7.23
N PRO A 32 -2.80 2.98 -7.75
CA PRO A 32 -1.99 3.94 -8.49
C PRO A 32 -0.80 4.34 -7.60
N PRO A 33 0.44 4.41 -8.14
CA PRO A 33 1.60 4.73 -7.34
C PRO A 33 1.36 6.07 -6.63
N ASN A 34 1.72 6.15 -5.34
CA ASN A 34 1.51 7.36 -4.55
C ASN A 34 2.20 8.55 -5.26
N PRO A 35 1.44 9.56 -5.73
CA PRO A 35 1.98 10.63 -6.54
C PRO A 35 2.97 11.50 -5.76
N LEU A 36 2.82 11.62 -4.44
CA LEU A 36 3.70 12.44 -3.60
C LEU A 36 5.10 11.86 -3.52
N LEU A 37 5.23 10.52 -3.40
CA LEU A 37 6.57 9.94 -3.35
C LEU A 37 7.35 10.22 -4.64
N ARG A 38 6.69 10.10 -5.80
CA ARG A 38 7.31 10.39 -7.12
C ARG A 38 7.74 11.85 -7.28
N VAL A 39 7.14 12.77 -6.53
CA VAL A 39 7.54 14.18 -6.54
C VAL A 39 8.86 14.35 -5.79
N PHE A 40 9.06 13.61 -4.70
CA PHE A 40 10.22 13.78 -3.82
C PHE A 40 11.42 12.95 -4.24
N ASP A 41 11.20 11.67 -4.54
CA ASP A 41 12.19 10.67 -4.97
C ASP A 41 12.61 10.95 -6.43
N THR A 42 13.69 11.71 -6.60
CA THR A 42 14.16 12.22 -7.89
C THR A 42 15.03 11.22 -8.61
N ASP A 43 15.81 10.46 -7.86
CA ASP A 43 16.67 9.42 -8.41
C ASP A 43 15.92 8.09 -8.64
N GLY A 44 14.72 7.96 -8.07
CA GLY A 44 13.81 6.86 -8.32
C GLY A 44 14.22 5.57 -7.61
N ASP A 45 15.06 5.66 -6.58
CA ASP A 45 15.53 4.50 -5.83
C ASP A 45 14.47 3.94 -4.87
N GLY A 46 13.35 4.65 -4.69
CA GLY A 46 12.27 4.27 -3.80
C GLY A 46 12.62 4.47 -2.33
N ARG A 47 13.52 5.39 -2.02
CA ARG A 47 13.87 5.92 -0.70
C ARG A 47 13.86 7.46 -0.81
N LEU A 48 14.01 8.14 0.33
CA LEU A 48 14.20 9.59 0.34
C LEU A 48 15.54 9.88 1.01
N SER A 49 16.45 10.46 0.25
CA SER A 49 17.73 10.94 0.78
C SER A 49 17.56 12.26 1.53
N SER A 50 18.49 12.60 2.42
CA SER A 50 18.49 13.88 3.15
C SER A 50 18.34 15.09 2.23
N ARG A 51 19.02 15.06 1.08
CA ARG A 51 18.95 16.13 0.08
C ARG A 51 17.54 16.27 -0.52
N GLU A 52 16.90 15.15 -0.85
CA GLU A 52 15.56 15.18 -1.44
C GLU A 52 14.48 15.67 -0.47
N ILE A 53 14.69 15.43 0.82
CA ILE A 53 13.82 15.91 1.90
C ILE A 53 13.98 17.41 2.07
N ASP A 54 15.22 17.92 2.08
CA ASP A 54 15.50 19.35 2.17
C ASP A 54 14.89 20.11 0.98
N ASP A 55 14.95 19.53 -0.21
CA ASP A 55 14.40 20.09 -1.44
C ASP A 55 12.87 19.93 -1.58
N ALA A 56 12.22 19.12 -0.73
CA ALA A 56 10.81 18.78 -0.86
C ALA A 56 9.90 20.02 -0.86
N SER A 57 10.20 21.01 -0.02
CA SER A 57 9.41 22.25 0.07
C SER A 57 9.48 23.09 -1.22
N THR A 58 10.63 23.10 -1.88
CA THR A 58 10.82 23.78 -3.16
C THR A 58 10.04 23.06 -4.25
N LYS A 59 10.07 21.73 -4.27
CA LYS A 59 9.32 20.93 -5.26
C LYS A 59 7.81 21.09 -5.11
N LEU A 60 7.27 21.08 -3.89
CA LEU A 60 5.84 21.32 -3.67
C LEU A 60 5.40 22.70 -4.19
N ARG A 61 6.22 23.74 -3.99
CA ARG A 61 5.94 25.08 -4.52
C ARG A 61 5.88 25.12 -6.05
N THR A 62 6.58 24.23 -6.75
CA THR A 62 6.48 24.16 -8.23
C THR A 62 5.19 23.50 -8.72
N LEU A 63 4.49 22.77 -7.85
CA LEU A 63 3.23 22.11 -8.19
C LEU A 63 2.00 23.00 -7.97
N ASP A 64 2.11 23.97 -7.05
CA ASP A 64 1.08 25.01 -6.81
C ASP A 64 0.99 25.96 -8.02
N ALA A 65 0.30 25.49 -9.05
CA ALA A 65 0.20 26.16 -10.34
C ALA A 65 -0.76 27.35 -10.30
N ASN A 66 -1.77 27.29 -9.41
CA ASN A 66 -2.71 28.38 -9.22
C ASN A 66 -2.22 29.42 -8.18
N HIS A 67 -1.10 29.15 -7.50
CA HIS A 67 -0.47 29.99 -6.48
C HIS A 67 -1.38 30.32 -5.29
N ASP A 68 -2.23 29.37 -4.90
CA ASP A 68 -3.15 29.52 -3.76
C ASP A 68 -2.53 29.05 -2.43
N GLY A 69 -1.29 28.56 -2.45
CA GLY A 69 -0.56 28.07 -1.30
C GLY A 69 -0.93 26.65 -0.87
N LYS A 70 -1.72 25.93 -1.68
CA LYS A 70 -2.06 24.52 -1.50
C LYS A 70 -1.63 23.75 -2.74
N VAL A 71 -1.44 22.44 -2.56
CA VAL A 71 -1.22 21.53 -3.67
C VAL A 71 -2.38 20.54 -3.67
N THR A 72 -3.23 20.66 -4.68
CA THR A 72 -4.42 19.83 -4.87
C THR A 72 -4.09 18.54 -5.61
N ALA A 73 -5.00 17.57 -5.59
CA ALA A 73 -4.82 16.35 -6.36
C ALA A 73 -4.63 16.65 -7.86
N ASP A 74 -5.34 17.63 -8.41
CA ASP A 74 -5.21 18.01 -9.82
C ASP A 74 -3.83 18.59 -10.15
N GLU A 75 -3.16 19.21 -9.18
CA GLU A 75 -1.80 19.74 -9.28
C GLU A 75 -0.71 18.68 -9.01
N LEU A 76 -1.05 17.63 -8.27
CA LEU A 76 -0.24 16.40 -8.16
C LEU A 76 -0.31 15.55 -9.43
N HIS A 77 -1.36 15.74 -10.24
CA HIS A 77 -1.47 15.13 -11.55
C HIS A 77 -0.77 16.01 -12.60
N ARG A 78 -0.18 15.33 -13.60
CA ARG A 78 0.53 15.90 -14.76
C ARG A 78 -0.13 17.21 -15.24
N PRO A 79 0.61 18.34 -15.40
CA PRO A 79 0.07 19.51 -16.09
C PRO A 79 -0.31 19.10 -17.52
N ALA A 80 -1.58 19.35 -17.89
CA ALA A 80 -2.10 19.07 -19.22
C ALA A 80 -1.29 19.87 -20.27
N GLY A 81 -0.34 19.21 -20.93
CA GLY A 81 0.49 19.81 -22.00
C GLY A 81 2.00 19.83 -21.76
N GLY A 82 2.51 19.34 -20.62
CA GLY A 82 3.96 19.20 -20.41
C GLY A 82 4.60 18.11 -21.29
N PRO A 83 5.92 18.14 -21.54
CA PRO A 83 6.63 17.07 -22.24
C PRO A 83 6.21 15.71 -21.65
N ARG A 84 5.91 14.74 -22.52
CA ARG A 84 5.69 13.36 -22.08
C ARG A 84 6.96 12.93 -21.35
N TRP A 85 6.91 12.93 -20.01
CA TRP A 85 7.93 12.28 -19.20
C TRP A 85 8.11 10.90 -19.81
N PRO A 86 9.34 10.52 -20.20
CA PRO A 86 9.57 9.21 -20.77
C PRO A 86 8.91 8.22 -19.82
N GLU A 87 8.03 7.38 -20.34
CA GLU A 87 7.39 6.29 -19.61
C GLU A 87 8.41 5.31 -19.01
N ALA A 88 9.70 5.57 -19.29
CA ALA A 88 10.91 4.88 -18.89
C ALA A 88 11.89 5.71 -18.02
N ALA A 89 11.52 6.89 -17.49
CA ALA A 89 12.19 7.36 -16.27
C ALA A 89 11.70 6.42 -15.17
N GLY A 90 12.55 5.45 -14.81
CA GLY A 90 12.23 4.25 -14.04
C GLY A 90 11.04 4.47 -13.13
N GLN A 91 9.89 3.90 -13.49
CA GLN A 91 8.72 3.95 -12.62
C GLN A 91 9.21 3.42 -11.28
N VAL A 92 9.26 4.29 -10.26
CA VAL A 92 9.38 3.86 -8.87
C VAL A 92 8.18 2.97 -8.69
N ASP A 93 8.39 1.68 -8.87
CA ASP A 93 7.32 0.72 -8.88
C ASP A 93 6.96 0.51 -7.43
N LEU A 94 6.15 1.42 -6.91
CA LEU A 94 5.55 1.32 -5.59
C LEU A 94 4.59 0.13 -5.49
N GLN A 95 4.34 -0.57 -6.62
CA GLN A 95 3.63 -1.84 -6.65
C GLN A 95 4.58 -3.02 -6.44
N LYS A 96 5.90 -2.86 -6.64
CA LYS A 96 6.86 -3.86 -6.19
C LYS A 96 6.88 -3.91 -4.66
N PRO A 97 6.75 -5.11 -4.07
CA PRO A 97 6.89 -5.28 -2.63
C PRO A 97 8.25 -4.74 -2.16
N PRO A 98 8.31 -4.03 -1.03
CA PRO A 98 9.57 -3.62 -0.44
C PRO A 98 10.44 -4.85 -0.14
N LEU A 99 11.75 -4.72 -0.35
CA LEU A 99 12.71 -5.74 0.06
C LEU A 99 13.17 -5.46 1.48
N PRO A 100 13.22 -6.47 2.36
CA PRO A 100 13.72 -6.26 3.72
C PRO A 100 15.22 -6.00 3.72
N LYS A 101 15.68 -5.03 4.53
CA LYS A 101 17.11 -4.79 4.77
C LYS A 101 17.70 -5.81 5.74
N ASP A 102 16.89 -6.31 6.68
CA ASP A 102 17.29 -7.24 7.72
C ASP A 102 16.13 -8.17 8.15
N GLU A 103 16.42 -9.13 9.03
CA GLU A 103 15.42 -10.09 9.55
C GLU A 103 14.31 -9.43 10.38
N GLY A 104 14.57 -8.25 10.96
CA GLY A 104 13.55 -7.47 11.67
C GLY A 104 12.56 -6.88 10.69
N GLU A 105 13.05 -6.23 9.64
CA GLU A 105 12.22 -5.69 8.56
C GLU A 105 11.46 -6.79 7.83
N LYS A 106 12.08 -7.96 7.62
CA LYS A 106 11.39 -9.12 7.05
C LYS A 106 10.15 -9.51 7.86
N LYS A 107 10.25 -9.62 9.18
CA LYS A 107 9.11 -9.93 10.05
C LYS A 107 7.99 -8.89 9.96
N ILE A 108 8.36 -7.61 9.85
CA ILE A 108 7.39 -6.52 9.66
C ILE A 108 6.64 -6.69 8.33
N LEU A 109 7.36 -6.99 7.25
CA LEU A 109 6.77 -7.18 5.93
C LEU A 109 5.90 -8.45 5.86
N ASP A 110 6.35 -9.55 6.47
CA ASP A 110 5.57 -10.79 6.57
C ASP A 110 4.27 -10.54 7.35
N ALA A 111 4.32 -9.78 8.46
CA ALA A 111 3.13 -9.40 9.24
C ALA A 111 2.14 -8.52 8.44
N LEU A 112 2.65 -7.58 7.63
CA LEU A 112 1.81 -6.79 6.71
C LEU A 112 1.13 -7.67 5.65
N GLU A 113 1.83 -8.66 5.11
CA GLU A 113 1.24 -9.58 4.12
C GLU A 113 0.18 -10.48 4.75
N GLU A 114 0.44 -10.99 5.97
CA GLU A 114 -0.52 -11.77 6.74
C GLU A 114 -1.80 -10.97 7.03
N GLU A 115 -1.70 -9.75 7.56
CA GLU A 115 -2.87 -8.91 7.86
C GLU A 115 -3.70 -8.64 6.59
N ARG A 116 -3.01 -8.39 5.47
CA ARG A 116 -3.66 -8.13 4.16
C ARG A 116 -4.34 -9.33 3.54
N SER A 117 -4.06 -10.54 4.00
CA SER A 117 -4.76 -11.74 3.55
C SER A 117 -6.21 -11.79 4.05
N GLY A 118 -6.55 -10.99 5.07
CA GLY A 118 -7.88 -10.88 5.64
C GLY A 118 -8.81 -9.88 4.96
N PRO A 119 -9.99 -9.62 5.56
CA PRO A 119 -10.93 -8.61 5.08
C PRO A 119 -10.31 -7.21 5.03
N ARG A 120 -10.59 -6.46 3.96
CA ARG A 120 -10.14 -5.06 3.81
C ARG A 120 -11.18 -4.09 4.36
N TYR A 121 -10.71 -3.09 5.09
CA TYR A 121 -11.50 -1.95 5.58
C TYR A 121 -10.96 -0.64 4.98
N ALA A 122 -11.18 0.49 5.65
CA ALA A 122 -10.54 1.78 5.34
C ALA A 122 -9.05 1.80 5.73
N ASN A 123 -8.34 0.70 5.44
CA ASN A 123 -6.91 0.56 5.69
C ASN A 123 -6.09 1.44 4.76
N VAL A 124 -4.89 1.80 5.22
CA VAL A 124 -3.88 2.41 4.34
C VAL A 124 -3.59 1.50 3.15
N SER A 125 -3.32 2.10 1.99
CA SER A 125 -2.85 1.33 0.83
C SER A 125 -1.39 0.94 1.03
N PRO A 126 -0.88 -0.09 0.31
CA PRO A 126 0.54 -0.44 0.38
C PRO A 126 1.47 0.71 0.02
N SER A 127 1.09 1.50 -0.99
CA SER A 127 1.89 2.64 -1.46
C SER A 127 1.89 3.79 -0.45
N ASP A 128 0.76 4.02 0.24
CA ASP A 128 0.66 5.07 1.27
C ASP A 128 1.40 4.68 2.54
N GLY A 129 1.27 3.43 2.99
CA GLY A 129 2.04 2.93 4.13
C GLY A 129 3.55 2.97 3.87
N ARG A 130 3.98 2.68 2.65
CA ARG A 130 5.38 2.83 2.26
C ARG A 130 5.83 4.29 2.29
N LEU A 131 5.01 5.22 1.79
CA LEU A 131 5.30 6.65 1.89
C LEU A 131 5.43 7.07 3.36
N LEU A 132 4.52 6.64 4.25
CA LEU A 132 4.60 6.92 5.68
C LEU A 132 5.93 6.45 6.27
N ARG A 133 6.33 5.20 6.00
CA ARG A 133 7.63 4.67 6.44
C ARG A 133 8.79 5.51 5.92
N GLN A 134 8.78 5.86 4.63
CA GLN A 134 9.86 6.65 4.04
C GLN A 134 9.94 8.05 4.64
N LEU A 135 8.81 8.72 4.88
CA LEU A 135 8.78 10.03 5.54
C LEU A 135 9.27 9.96 6.99
N THR A 136 8.94 8.90 7.71
CA THR A 136 9.42 8.66 9.08
C THR A 136 10.94 8.42 9.10
N GLU A 137 11.44 7.54 8.24
CA GLU A 137 12.88 7.26 8.10
C GLU A 137 13.65 8.53 7.67
N ALA A 138 13.11 9.26 6.69
CA ALA A 138 13.64 10.50 6.13
C ALA A 138 13.96 11.56 7.19
N VAL A 139 12.99 11.85 8.07
CA VAL A 139 13.16 12.88 9.10
C VAL A 139 13.89 12.35 10.34
N GLY A 140 14.35 11.09 10.32
CA GLY A 140 14.99 10.44 11.46
C GLY A 140 14.07 10.36 12.69
N ALA A 141 12.75 10.18 12.46
CA ALA A 141 11.77 10.18 13.52
C ALA A 141 12.04 9.02 14.51
N LYS A 142 12.32 9.38 15.77
CA LYS A 142 12.52 8.41 16.86
C LYS A 142 11.22 7.99 17.53
N ARG A 143 10.15 8.76 17.31
CA ARG A 143 8.83 8.58 17.91
C ARG A 143 7.77 9.00 16.91
N VAL A 144 6.80 8.12 16.70
CA VAL A 144 5.62 8.37 15.85
C VAL A 144 4.38 8.23 16.73
N VAL A 145 3.42 9.14 16.55
CA VAL A 145 2.11 9.07 17.22
C VAL A 145 1.06 8.80 16.15
N GLU A 146 0.37 7.67 16.27
CA GLU A 146 -0.77 7.33 15.42
C GLU A 146 -2.07 7.81 16.08
N ILE A 147 -2.92 8.48 15.31
CA ILE A 147 -4.28 8.87 15.72
C ILE A 147 -5.26 8.12 14.83
N GLY A 148 -5.86 7.05 15.39
CA GLY A 148 -6.81 6.18 14.69
C GLY A 148 -6.16 4.93 14.10
N THR A 149 -6.02 3.89 14.92
CA THR A 149 -5.30 2.65 14.58
C THR A 149 -6.06 1.73 13.61
N SER A 150 -7.39 1.79 13.55
CA SER A 150 -8.20 0.89 12.71
C SER A 150 -7.88 -0.59 13.01
N THR A 151 -7.49 -1.41 12.02
CA THR A 151 -7.04 -2.80 12.23
C THR A 151 -5.57 -2.92 12.67
N GLY A 152 -4.81 -1.83 12.65
CA GLY A 152 -3.39 -1.81 13.00
C GLY A 152 -2.43 -1.71 11.82
N GLU A 153 -2.87 -1.91 10.57
CA GLU A 153 -1.99 -1.94 9.39
C GLU A 153 -1.05 -0.72 9.25
N SER A 154 -1.55 0.49 9.52
CA SER A 154 -0.74 1.72 9.49
C SER A 154 0.38 1.72 10.53
N GLY A 155 0.14 1.14 11.70
CA GLY A 155 1.12 1.03 12.77
C GLY A 155 2.26 0.06 12.46
N ILE A 156 2.01 -1.00 11.68
CA ILE A 156 3.04 -2.00 11.31
C ILE A 156 4.10 -1.38 10.37
N TRP A 157 3.80 -0.26 9.70
CA TRP A 157 4.75 0.40 8.80
C TRP A 157 5.91 1.14 9.48
N PHE A 158 5.87 1.33 10.81
CA PHE A 158 6.91 2.02 11.59
C PHE A 158 7.72 1.04 12.45
#